data_AF-A0A3M3Z927-F1
#
_entry.id   AF-A0A3M3Z927-F1
#
_cell.length_a   1.000
_cell.length_b   1.000
_cell.length_c   1.000
_cell.angle_alpha   90.00
_cell.angle_beta   90.00
_cell.angle_gamma   90.00
#
_symmetry.space_group_name_H-M   'P 1'
#
loop_
_entity.id
_entity.type
_entity.pdbx_description
1 polymer ?
#
loop_
_entity_poly.entity_id
_entity_poly.type
_entity_poly.pdbx_seq_one_letter_code
_entity_poly.pdbx_strand_id
1 'polypeptide(L)'
;MSVAMMPCVINTTNEIRKMKNKKNKAGRAFVSGLLLAMSCHATAQVEGAPTASEQPTPQEQTAPATGNSIPVVLTDKIHQINKILESTTAVHQYEFTAVRGQNVLIATPDHRYNQTWRLEYQVDGGEWQAKRHNGAEKISGLNADSQVNIRILATEGARFDSVDYSVVFGSYPHMRYDLHNEEGFLPIPHGRTTPAFLGFVR
;
A
#
# COMPACT_ATOMS: atom_id res chain seq x y z
N MET A 1 11.94 -62.97 31.09
CA MET A 1 10.47 -63.04 31.27
C MET A 1 9.85 -62.14 30.22
N SER A 2 9.16 -62.74 29.26
CA SER A 2 8.31 -62.06 28.28
C SER A 2 7.13 -61.39 28.97
N VAL A 3 6.75 -60.20 28.52
CA VAL A 3 5.35 -59.77 28.52
C VAL A 3 5.03 -59.31 27.11
N ALA A 4 3.99 -59.95 26.56
CA ALA A 4 3.40 -59.70 25.27
C ALA A 4 2.22 -58.71 25.38
N MET A 5 1.63 -58.42 24.21
CA MET A 5 0.40 -57.65 23.89
C MET A 5 0.61 -56.16 23.64
N MET A 6 0.60 -55.68 22.38
CA MET A 6 -0.48 -55.57 21.36
C MET A 6 -1.40 -54.34 21.55
N PRO A 7 -1.86 -53.74 20.41
CA PRO A 7 -2.19 -52.33 20.30
C PRO A 7 -3.69 -52.06 20.54
N CYS A 8 -4.01 -50.84 20.94
CA CYS A 8 -5.39 -50.34 20.90
C CYS A 8 -5.48 -49.23 19.86
N VAL A 9 -5.93 -49.59 18.66
CA VAL A 9 -6.52 -48.68 17.68
C VAL A 9 -8.02 -48.65 17.99
N ILE A 10 -8.57 -47.48 18.29
CA ILE A 10 -10.01 -47.23 18.15
C ILE A 10 -10.19 -45.93 17.38
N ASN A 11 -10.65 -46.10 16.14
CA ASN A 11 -11.26 -45.10 15.29
C ASN A 11 -12.43 -44.42 16.01
N THR A 12 -12.52 -43.09 15.94
CA THR A 12 -13.81 -42.41 16.07
C THR A 12 -13.89 -41.24 15.09
N THR A 13 -14.35 -41.60 13.90
CA THR A 13 -15.41 -40.98 13.11
C THR A 13 -15.52 -39.45 13.10
N ASN A 14 -15.29 -38.91 11.89
CA ASN A 14 -15.74 -37.61 11.40
C ASN A 14 -17.17 -37.26 11.81
N GLU A 15 -17.36 -36.13 12.49
CA GLU A 15 -18.60 -35.35 12.43
C GLU A 15 -18.30 -33.95 11.90
N ILE A 16 -18.37 -33.82 10.57
CA ILE A 16 -18.47 -32.52 9.89
C ILE A 16 -19.89 -32.02 10.12
N ARG A 17 -20.09 -31.21 11.16
CA ARG A 17 -21.34 -30.50 11.37
C ARG A 17 -21.45 -29.35 10.35
N LYS A 18 -22.06 -29.65 9.20
CA LYS A 18 -22.62 -28.65 8.27
C LYS A 18 -23.60 -27.77 9.05
N MET A 19 -23.27 -26.50 9.25
CA MET A 19 -24.26 -25.50 9.65
C MET A 19 -24.48 -24.51 8.50
N LYS A 20 -25.64 -24.67 7.85
CA LYS A 20 -26.17 -23.89 6.73
C LYS A 20 -27.29 -23.00 7.28
N ASN A 21 -27.10 -21.68 7.32
CA ASN A 21 -28.19 -20.68 7.42
C ASN A 21 -27.58 -19.26 7.44
N LYS A 22 -28.10 -18.18 6.87
CA LYS A 22 -29.29 -17.91 6.05
C LYS A 22 -28.95 -16.59 5.34
N LYS A 23 -29.09 -16.52 4.01
CA LYS A 23 -28.90 -15.26 3.26
C LYS A 23 -30.15 -14.39 3.46
N ASN A 24 -30.00 -13.23 4.08
CA ASN A 24 -31.00 -12.17 4.14
C ASN A 24 -30.73 -11.18 2.99
N LYS A 25 -31.52 -11.32 1.92
CA LYS A 25 -31.66 -10.36 0.82
C LYS A 25 -32.59 -9.22 1.26
N ALA A 26 -32.07 -8.01 1.29
CA ALA A 26 -32.80 -6.76 1.09
C ALA A 26 -31.87 -5.89 0.21
N GLY A 27 -32.21 -5.34 -0.94
CA GLY A 27 -33.50 -5.02 -1.53
C GLY A 27 -33.57 -3.49 -1.70
N ARG A 28 -33.54 -3.02 -2.96
CA ARG A 28 -33.83 -1.65 -3.46
C ARG A 28 -32.65 -0.66 -3.38
N ALA A 29 -32.39 0.23 -4.36
CA ALA A 29 -33.01 0.54 -5.63
C ALA A 29 -31.98 1.21 -6.56
N PHE A 30 -32.17 1.06 -7.87
CA PHE A 30 -31.49 1.79 -8.93
C PHE A 30 -31.88 3.27 -8.92
N VAL A 31 -30.91 4.17 -9.11
CA VAL A 31 -31.13 5.41 -9.86
C VAL A 31 -29.92 5.61 -10.78
N SER A 32 -30.16 5.33 -12.06
CA SER A 32 -29.31 5.69 -13.18
C SER A 32 -29.47 7.19 -13.45
N GLY A 33 -28.36 7.92 -13.53
CA GLY A 33 -28.29 9.31 -13.95
C GLY A 33 -27.30 9.46 -15.09
N LEU A 34 -27.77 9.23 -16.31
CA LEU A 34 -27.09 9.55 -17.56
C LEU A 34 -27.16 11.06 -17.79
N LEU A 35 -26.01 11.75 -17.89
CA LEU A 35 -25.92 13.06 -18.52
C LEU A 35 -24.78 13.04 -19.56
N LEU A 36 -25.19 12.93 -20.82
CA LEU A 36 -24.40 13.28 -22.00
C LEU A 36 -24.56 14.77 -22.25
N ALA A 37 -23.46 15.49 -22.48
CA ALA A 37 -23.37 16.43 -23.60
C ALA A 37 -21.93 16.88 -23.81
N MET A 38 -21.49 16.66 -25.05
CA MET A 38 -20.27 17.16 -25.66
C MET A 38 -20.35 18.66 -25.90
N SER A 39 -19.23 19.37 -25.77
CA SER A 39 -18.98 20.56 -26.59
C SER A 39 -17.48 20.72 -26.82
N CYS A 40 -17.05 20.31 -28.01
CA CYS A 40 -15.78 20.70 -28.60
C CYS A 40 -15.88 22.17 -29.02
N HIS A 41 -14.97 23.02 -28.57
CA HIS A 41 -14.67 24.26 -29.27
C HIS A 41 -13.27 24.13 -29.86
N ALA A 42 -13.24 23.66 -31.11
CA ALA A 42 -12.14 23.91 -32.02
C ALA A 42 -12.55 25.10 -32.89
N THR A 43 -11.84 26.21 -32.76
CA THR A 43 -11.85 27.29 -33.74
C THR A 43 -10.41 27.57 -34.13
N ALA A 44 -10.06 27.14 -35.33
CA ALA A 44 -8.93 27.64 -36.07
C ALA A 44 -9.32 29.01 -36.67
N GLN A 45 -8.47 30.01 -36.56
CA GLN A 45 -8.32 31.00 -37.63
C GLN A 45 -6.88 31.52 -37.69
N VAL A 46 -6.27 31.18 -38.82
CA VAL A 46 -5.11 31.80 -39.47
C VAL A 46 -5.60 33.08 -40.14
N GLU A 47 -4.86 34.18 -40.04
CA GLU A 47 -4.65 35.14 -41.13
C GLU A 47 -3.53 36.12 -40.74
N GLY A 48 -2.53 36.28 -41.61
CA GLY A 48 -1.56 37.40 -41.53
C GLY A 48 -0.09 37.02 -41.39
N ALA A 49 0.55 36.59 -42.48
CA ALA A 49 1.99 36.79 -42.69
C ALA A 49 2.20 38.14 -43.40
N PRO A 50 3.37 38.80 -43.26
CA PRO A 50 4.52 38.37 -44.05
C PRO A 50 5.85 38.28 -43.28
N THR A 51 6.54 37.17 -43.55
CA THR A 51 7.99 36.94 -43.73
C THR A 51 9.00 37.86 -43.05
N ALA A 52 9.70 37.31 -42.05
CA ALA A 52 11.14 37.49 -41.88
C ALA A 52 11.75 36.17 -41.37
N SER A 53 12.71 35.64 -42.13
CA SER A 53 13.40 34.39 -41.85
C SER A 53 14.30 34.50 -40.63
N GLU A 54 14.11 33.62 -39.65
CA GLU A 54 15.19 33.22 -38.74
C GLU A 54 14.90 31.80 -38.23
N GLN A 55 15.68 30.83 -38.70
CA GLN A 55 15.73 29.49 -38.13
C GLN A 55 16.79 29.47 -37.04
N PRO A 56 16.43 28.99 -35.84
CA PRO A 56 17.30 28.03 -35.17
C PRO A 56 16.52 26.83 -34.62
N THR A 57 16.98 25.65 -35.05
CA THR A 57 17.12 24.39 -34.29
C THR A 57 15.86 23.75 -33.67
N PRO A 58 15.56 22.46 -33.97
CA PRO A 58 14.58 21.68 -33.22
C PRO A 58 15.04 21.55 -31.76
N GLN A 59 14.29 22.12 -30.82
CA GLN A 59 14.49 21.80 -29.40
C GLN A 59 13.96 20.40 -29.14
N GLU A 60 14.90 19.46 -29.14
CA GLU A 60 14.80 18.16 -28.49
C GLU A 60 14.41 18.35 -27.01
N GLN A 61 13.60 17.40 -26.54
CA GLN A 61 12.97 17.32 -25.24
C GLN A 61 13.83 17.80 -24.06
N THR A 62 13.22 18.58 -23.18
CA THR A 62 13.40 18.32 -21.74
C THR A 62 12.03 17.94 -21.20
N ALA A 63 11.80 16.63 -21.13
CA ALA A 63 10.79 16.10 -20.23
C ALA A 63 11.06 16.70 -18.83
N PRO A 64 10.05 17.16 -18.07
CA PRO A 64 10.28 17.55 -16.70
C PRO A 64 10.85 16.32 -15.96
N ALA A 65 12.13 16.40 -15.61
CA ALA A 65 12.76 15.46 -14.72
C ALA A 65 12.07 15.55 -13.37
N THR A 66 11.55 14.41 -12.92
CA THR A 66 11.15 14.08 -11.54
C THR A 66 10.34 15.15 -10.82
N GLY A 67 9.01 15.00 -10.84
CA GLY A 67 8.10 15.81 -10.04
C GLY A 67 8.47 15.77 -8.56
N ASN A 68 8.97 16.89 -8.05
CA ASN A 68 9.13 17.16 -6.63
C ASN A 68 7.73 17.35 -6.01
N SER A 69 6.97 16.27 -5.89
CA SER A 69 5.74 16.29 -5.10
C SER A 69 6.12 16.47 -3.65
N ILE A 70 5.58 17.50 -3.01
CA ILE A 70 5.69 17.67 -1.55
C ILE A 70 5.03 16.44 -0.90
N PRO A 71 5.72 15.70 -0.02
CA PRO A 71 5.16 14.53 0.62
C PRO A 71 4.03 14.92 1.58
N VAL A 72 3.02 14.07 1.67
CA VAL A 72 1.96 14.22 2.67
C VAL A 72 2.53 13.77 4.02
N VAL A 73 2.67 14.72 4.95
CA VAL A 73 3.18 14.46 6.30
C VAL A 73 2.09 13.78 7.14
N LEU A 74 2.43 12.61 7.68
CA LEU A 74 1.53 11.80 8.51
C LEU A 74 1.82 12.00 9.99
N THR A 75 0.78 11.90 10.82
CA THR A 75 0.94 11.91 12.29
C THR A 75 1.66 10.64 12.76
N ASP A 76 2.15 10.64 14.00
CA ASP A 76 2.90 9.54 14.66
C ASP A 76 2.10 8.26 14.95
N LYS A 77 0.99 8.03 14.23
CA LYS A 77 0.10 6.86 14.32
C LYS A 77 0.29 5.96 13.11
N ILE A 78 -0.33 4.79 13.16
CA ILE A 78 -0.49 3.93 11.99
C ILE A 78 -1.62 4.48 11.10
N HIS A 79 -1.39 4.51 9.80
CA HIS A 79 -2.35 4.98 8.81
C HIS A 79 -2.62 3.90 7.78
N GLN A 80 -3.89 3.75 7.39
CA GLN A 80 -4.26 2.99 6.20
C GLN A 80 -4.61 3.97 5.08
N ILE A 81 -3.79 3.96 4.03
CA ILE A 81 -3.88 4.85 2.88
C ILE A 81 -4.52 4.07 1.75
N ASN A 82 -5.71 4.49 1.34
CA ASN A 82 -6.42 3.95 0.18
C ASN A 82 -6.65 5.10 -0.82
N LYS A 83 -6.02 5.02 -1.99
CA LYS A 83 -6.00 6.08 -3.00
C LYS A 83 -5.96 5.48 -4.40
N ILE A 84 -6.06 6.34 -5.40
CA ILE A 84 -5.93 6.00 -6.82
C ILE A 84 -4.62 6.62 -7.30
N LEU A 85 -3.82 5.87 -8.05
CA LEU A 85 -2.67 6.38 -8.79
C LEU A 85 -3.17 6.74 -10.19
N GLU A 86 -3.05 8.01 -10.57
CA GLU A 86 -3.79 8.65 -11.68
C GLU A 86 -3.19 8.38 -13.06
N SER A 87 -1.97 7.84 -13.12
CA SER A 87 -1.30 7.45 -14.37
C SER A 87 -0.07 6.59 -14.08
N THR A 88 0.56 6.07 -15.13
CA THR A 88 1.85 5.37 -15.03
C THR A 88 3.04 6.28 -14.68
N THR A 89 2.86 7.60 -14.74
CA THR A 89 3.87 8.61 -14.38
C THR A 89 3.60 9.29 -13.05
N ALA A 90 2.43 9.06 -12.45
CA ALA A 90 2.05 9.62 -11.16
C ALA A 90 2.94 9.06 -10.04
N VAL A 91 3.22 9.90 -9.04
CA VAL A 91 3.98 9.53 -7.84
C VAL A 91 3.29 10.13 -6.63
N HIS A 92 2.88 9.28 -5.69
CA HIS A 92 2.35 9.70 -4.40
C HIS A 92 3.39 9.53 -3.32
N GLN A 93 3.68 10.60 -2.57
CA GLN A 93 4.69 10.59 -1.52
C GLN A 93 4.06 10.84 -0.15
N TYR A 94 4.55 10.12 0.86
CA TYR A 94 4.16 10.27 2.25
C TYR A 94 5.39 10.28 3.13
N GLU A 95 5.33 11.09 4.19
CA GLU A 95 6.39 11.25 5.15
C GLU A 95 5.91 10.86 6.54
N PHE A 96 6.76 10.20 7.30
CA PHE A 96 6.53 9.87 8.69
C PHE A 96 7.79 10.14 9.52
N THR A 97 7.63 10.84 10.64
CA THR A 97 8.72 11.10 11.58
C THR A 97 8.69 10.10 12.74
N ALA A 98 9.79 9.39 12.95
CA ALA A 98 10.01 8.54 14.11
C ALA A 98 10.40 9.39 15.33
N VAL A 99 9.45 10.15 15.88
CA VAL A 99 9.65 11.12 16.99
C VAL A 99 10.50 10.57 18.15
N ARG A 100 10.42 9.28 18.48
CA ARG A 100 11.15 8.64 19.58
C ARG A 100 12.11 7.54 19.12
N GLY A 101 12.39 7.43 17.82
CA GLY A 101 13.11 6.29 17.25
C GLY A 101 12.30 4.99 17.27
N GLN A 102 10.96 5.10 17.36
CA GLN A 102 10.10 3.93 17.28
C GLN A 102 10.20 3.28 15.90
N ASN A 103 10.04 1.95 15.87
CA ASN A 103 9.98 1.22 14.62
C ASN A 103 8.79 1.68 13.77
N VAL A 104 8.96 1.62 12.45
CA VAL A 104 7.93 1.99 11.47
C VAL A 104 7.49 0.75 10.71
N LEU A 105 6.19 0.63 10.49
CA LEU A 105 5.56 -0.45 9.73
C LEU A 105 5.29 0.03 8.30
N ILE A 106 5.63 -0.80 7.32
CA ILE A 106 5.16 -0.68 5.93
C ILE A 106 4.48 -2.00 5.54
N ALA A 107 3.21 -1.96 5.14
CA ALA A 107 2.53 -3.12 4.56
C ALA A 107 1.72 -2.71 3.33
N THR A 108 1.59 -3.61 2.37
CA THR A 108 0.83 -3.38 1.14
C THR A 108 -0.17 -4.52 0.97
N PRO A 109 -1.33 -4.47 1.65
CA PRO A 109 -2.31 -5.56 1.64
C PRO A 109 -3.00 -5.76 0.28
N ASP A 110 -2.67 -4.97 -0.74
CA ASP A 110 -3.17 -5.11 -2.11
C ASP A 110 -2.51 -6.28 -2.84
N HIS A 111 -3.32 -7.10 -3.51
CA HIS A 111 -2.90 -8.21 -4.35
C HIS A 111 -2.23 -7.80 -5.66
N ARG A 112 -2.47 -6.57 -6.14
CA ARG A 112 -1.85 -6.02 -7.36
C ARG A 112 -0.50 -5.35 -7.12
N TYR A 113 -0.06 -5.33 -5.86
CA TYR A 113 1.27 -4.89 -5.48
C TYR A 113 2.34 -5.63 -6.30
N ASN A 114 3.32 -4.88 -6.80
CA ASN A 114 4.42 -5.31 -7.65
C ASN A 114 3.99 -5.88 -9.02
N GLN A 115 2.71 -5.80 -9.39
CA GLN A 115 2.21 -6.14 -10.73
C GLN A 115 1.84 -4.89 -11.53
N THR A 116 1.18 -3.92 -10.87
CA THR A 116 0.72 -2.66 -11.51
C THR A 116 1.38 -1.45 -10.88
N TRP A 117 1.52 -1.45 -9.56
CA TRP A 117 2.18 -0.42 -8.79
C TRP A 117 3.15 -1.04 -7.80
N ARG A 118 4.14 -0.26 -7.38
CA ARG A 118 5.15 -0.63 -6.38
C ARG A 118 5.33 0.47 -5.35
N LEU A 119 5.97 0.09 -4.24
CA LEU A 119 6.34 1.00 -3.16
C LEU A 119 7.84 1.01 -3.02
N GLU A 120 8.41 2.20 -2.91
CA GLU A 120 9.79 2.42 -2.53
C GLU A 120 9.82 3.26 -1.24
N TYR A 121 10.84 3.05 -0.41
CA TYR A 121 11.00 3.76 0.85
C TYR A 121 12.45 4.21 1.04
N GLN A 122 12.65 5.29 1.79
CA GLN A 122 13.97 5.77 2.20
C GLN A 122 13.91 6.20 3.66
N VAL A 123 15.08 6.22 4.31
CA VAL A 123 15.27 6.70 5.67
C VAL A 123 16.29 7.83 5.63
N ASP A 124 15.97 8.95 6.28
CA ASP A 124 16.86 10.11 6.47
C ASP A 124 17.48 10.64 5.15
N GLY A 125 16.70 10.62 4.07
CA GLY A 125 17.14 11.08 2.75
C GLY A 125 18.17 10.18 2.05
N GLY A 126 18.37 8.95 2.54
CA GLY A 126 19.21 7.95 1.89
C GLY A 126 18.61 7.40 0.59
N GLU A 127 19.24 6.36 0.06
CA GLU A 127 18.82 5.74 -1.20
C GLU A 127 17.42 5.10 -1.12
N TRP A 128 16.62 5.31 -2.15
CA TRP A 128 15.32 4.64 -2.30
C TRP A 128 15.49 3.13 -2.43
N GLN A 129 14.83 2.40 -1.52
CA GLN A 129 14.79 0.94 -1.51
C GLN A 129 13.42 0.46 -1.97
N ALA A 130 13.40 -0.48 -2.93
CA ALA A 130 12.16 -1.14 -3.32
C ALA A 130 11.69 -2.08 -2.22
N LYS A 131 10.41 -1.96 -1.85
CA LYS A 131 9.79 -2.89 -0.92
C LYS A 131 9.72 -4.29 -1.60
N ARG A 132 10.19 -5.32 -0.90
CA ARG A 132 10.47 -6.64 -1.54
C ARG A 132 9.24 -7.54 -1.72
N HIS A 133 8.25 -7.39 -0.85
CA HIS A 133 7.06 -8.24 -0.85
C HIS A 133 5.84 -7.49 -0.32
N ASN A 134 4.65 -8.04 -0.58
CA ASN A 134 3.39 -7.42 -0.17
C ASN A 134 3.13 -7.46 1.34
N GLY A 135 3.74 -8.42 2.05
CA GLY A 135 3.64 -8.56 3.50
C GLY A 135 4.20 -7.37 4.28
N ALA A 136 3.88 -7.32 5.58
CA ALA A 136 4.39 -6.27 6.45
C ALA A 136 5.91 -6.36 6.63
N GLU A 137 6.52 -5.19 6.71
CA GLU A 137 7.95 -4.98 6.86
C GLU A 137 8.17 -3.94 7.95
N LYS A 138 9.17 -4.19 8.80
CA LYS A 138 9.49 -3.33 9.93
C LYS A 138 10.81 -2.62 9.68
N ILE A 139 10.77 -1.30 9.59
CA ILE A 139 11.96 -0.45 9.63
C ILE A 139 12.34 -0.26 11.10
N SER A 140 13.56 -0.68 11.45
CA SER A 140 14.08 -0.67 12.83
C SER A 140 15.39 0.09 12.92
N GLY A 141 15.84 0.39 14.14
CA GLY A 141 17.11 1.08 14.37
C GLY A 141 17.08 2.57 14.00
N LEU A 142 15.89 3.17 14.05
CA LEU A 142 15.68 4.59 13.78
C LEU A 142 16.11 5.42 15.00
N ASN A 143 16.72 6.57 14.74
CA ASN A 143 16.99 7.55 15.79
C ASN A 143 15.72 8.36 16.07
N ALA A 144 15.71 9.07 17.20
CA ALA A 144 14.71 10.12 17.40
C ALA A 144 14.76 11.10 16.23
N ASP A 145 13.58 11.50 15.77
CA ASP A 145 13.36 12.39 14.64
C ASP A 145 13.81 11.86 13.27
N SER A 146 14.19 10.57 13.16
CA SER A 146 14.45 9.96 11.85
C SER A 146 13.19 10.06 10.96
N GLN A 147 13.40 10.45 9.71
CA GLN A 147 12.35 10.63 8.72
C GLN A 147 12.30 9.40 7.81
N VAL A 148 11.12 8.77 7.75
CA VAL A 148 10.85 7.69 6.80
C VAL A 148 9.93 8.24 5.72
N ASN A 149 10.38 8.16 4.48
CA ASN A 149 9.58 8.54 3.33
C ASN A 149 9.19 7.31 2.54
N ILE A 150 7.97 7.28 2.03
CA ILE A 150 7.52 6.29 1.06
C ILE A 150 7.05 6.98 -0.21
N ARG A 151 7.24 6.32 -1.35
CA ARG A 151 6.64 6.71 -2.62
C ARG A 151 5.94 5.54 -3.27
N ILE A 152 4.77 5.82 -3.82
CA ILE A 152 3.93 4.87 -4.58
C ILE A 152 3.99 5.30 -6.04
N LEU A 153 4.32 4.35 -6.91
CA LEU A 153 4.53 4.58 -8.33
C LEU A 153 4.14 3.35 -9.14
N ALA A 154 4.03 3.50 -10.46
CA ALA A 154 3.78 2.38 -11.35
C ALA A 154 4.93 1.35 -11.30
N THR A 155 4.61 0.07 -11.44
CA THR A 155 5.63 -0.95 -11.74
C THR A 155 6.20 -0.67 -13.14
N GLU A 156 7.48 -0.95 -13.35
CA GLU A 156 8.11 -0.78 -14.66
C GLU A 156 7.37 -1.59 -15.73
N GLY A 157 7.05 -0.94 -16.86
CA GLY A 157 6.29 -1.55 -17.95
C GLY A 157 4.78 -1.70 -17.70
N ALA A 158 4.26 -1.29 -16.53
CA ALA A 158 2.82 -1.32 -16.27
C ALA A 158 2.06 -0.40 -17.23
N ARG A 159 0.83 -0.80 -17.58
CA ARG A 159 -0.09 -0.05 -18.45
C ARG A 159 -1.44 0.06 -17.79
N PHE A 160 -1.83 1.27 -17.43
CA PHE A 160 -3.14 1.60 -16.86
C PHE A 160 -3.40 3.10 -17.03
N ASP A 161 -4.68 3.48 -17.13
CA ASP A 161 -5.09 4.88 -17.03
C ASP A 161 -5.08 5.33 -15.58
N SER A 162 -5.63 4.50 -14.67
CA SER A 162 -5.49 4.68 -13.23
C SER A 162 -5.55 3.33 -12.51
N VAL A 163 -5.02 3.26 -11.29
CA VAL A 163 -5.09 2.05 -10.46
C VAL A 163 -5.26 2.40 -8.99
N ASP A 164 -6.21 1.79 -8.30
CA ASP A 164 -6.30 1.92 -6.85
C ASP A 164 -5.19 1.16 -6.14
N TYR A 165 -4.76 1.67 -4.99
CA TYR A 165 -3.74 1.05 -4.15
C TYR A 165 -4.11 1.16 -2.68
N SER A 166 -3.59 0.21 -1.89
CA SER A 166 -3.70 0.20 -0.43
C SER A 166 -2.35 0.00 0.23
N VAL A 167 -2.00 0.90 1.14
CA VAL A 167 -0.76 0.89 1.93
C VAL A 167 -1.10 1.10 3.40
N VAL A 168 -0.40 0.41 4.28
CA VAL A 168 -0.41 0.68 5.72
C VAL A 168 0.97 1.19 6.09
N PHE A 169 1.03 2.38 6.68
CA PHE A 169 2.27 3.09 6.97
C PHE A 169 2.19 3.85 8.28
N GLY A 170 3.25 3.81 9.10
CA GLY A 170 3.38 4.61 10.32
C GLY A 170 3.94 3.82 11.49
N SER A 171 3.65 4.27 12.72
CA SER A 171 4.17 3.64 13.95
C SER A 171 3.88 2.14 14.01
N TYR A 172 4.91 1.34 14.29
CA TYR A 172 4.76 -0.10 14.46
C TYR A 172 3.91 -0.42 15.71
N PRO A 173 2.84 -1.23 15.59
CA PRO A 173 1.96 -1.51 16.71
C PRO A 173 2.61 -2.44 17.73
N HIS A 174 2.35 -2.18 19.01
CA HIS A 174 2.79 -3.01 20.13
C HIS A 174 1.57 -3.59 20.83
N MET A 175 1.63 -4.87 21.22
CA MET A 175 0.63 -5.43 22.13
C MET A 175 1.07 -5.19 23.57
N ARG A 176 0.13 -4.75 24.41
CA ARG A 176 0.25 -4.85 25.87
C ARG A 176 -0.22 -6.24 26.30
N TYR A 177 0.55 -6.91 27.15
CA TYR A 177 0.08 -8.08 27.92
C TYR A 177 0.25 -7.80 29.40
N ASP A 178 -0.59 -8.49 30.15
CA ASP A 178 -0.40 -8.79 31.55
C ASP A 178 -0.23 -10.30 31.67
N LEU A 179 1.00 -10.74 31.96
CA LEU A 179 1.30 -12.12 32.30
C LEU A 179 1.70 -12.15 33.77
N HIS A 180 0.81 -12.67 34.61
CA HIS A 180 1.09 -12.91 36.03
C HIS A 180 1.62 -11.70 36.81
N ASN A 181 1.02 -10.51 36.61
CA ASN A 181 1.36 -9.26 37.30
C ASN A 181 2.69 -8.60 36.86
N GLU A 182 3.18 -8.93 35.67
CA GLU A 182 4.25 -8.17 35.01
C GLU A 182 3.69 -7.43 33.78
N GLU A 183 3.70 -6.09 33.82
CA GLU A 183 3.33 -5.27 32.67
C GLU A 183 4.46 -5.22 31.64
N GLY A 184 4.16 -5.52 30.37
CA GLY A 184 5.17 -5.49 29.30
C GLY A 184 4.61 -5.20 27.92
N PHE A 185 5.51 -4.86 27.00
CA PHE A 185 5.25 -4.73 25.56
C PHE A 185 6.12 -5.75 24.82
N LEU A 186 5.52 -6.46 23.87
CA LEU A 186 6.17 -7.41 22.95
C LEU A 186 5.63 -7.09 21.53
N PRO A 187 6.27 -7.64 20.50
CA PRO A 187 5.69 -7.64 19.17
C PRO A 187 4.41 -8.46 19.11
N ILE A 188 3.50 -8.08 18.21
CA ILE A 188 2.29 -8.84 17.90
C ILE A 188 2.68 -10.26 17.41
N PRO A 189 2.18 -11.34 18.04
CA PRO A 189 2.50 -12.70 17.65
C PRO A 189 1.89 -13.08 16.30
N HIS A 190 2.57 -13.99 15.59
CA HIS A 190 2.21 -14.39 14.23
C HIS A 190 0.85 -15.11 14.15
N GLY A 191 0.13 -14.88 13.04
CA GLY A 191 -1.02 -15.69 12.62
C GLY A 191 -2.31 -15.58 13.47
N ARG A 192 -2.40 -14.64 14.41
CA ARG A 192 -3.59 -14.47 15.29
C ARG A 192 -4.15 -13.05 15.35
N THR A 193 -3.86 -12.22 14.35
CA THR A 193 -4.31 -10.82 14.34
C THR A 193 -5.22 -10.49 13.19
N THR A 194 -6.20 -9.64 13.49
CA THR A 194 -7.04 -8.97 12.50
C THR A 194 -6.73 -7.48 12.61
N PRO A 195 -6.26 -6.82 11.53
CA PRO A 195 -6.05 -7.36 10.18
C PRO A 195 -4.80 -8.23 10.03
N ALA A 196 -4.86 -9.22 9.12
CA ALA A 196 -3.85 -10.29 8.98
C ALA A 196 -2.43 -9.79 8.67
N PHE A 197 -2.27 -8.62 8.06
CA PHE A 197 -0.95 -8.06 7.75
C PHE A 197 -0.12 -7.75 9.01
N LEU A 198 -0.75 -7.55 10.17
CA LEU A 198 -0.05 -7.34 11.44
C LEU A 198 0.59 -8.63 12.00
N GLY A 199 0.14 -9.80 11.55
CA GLY A 199 0.64 -11.10 12.00
C GLY A 199 1.82 -11.62 11.18
N PHE A 200 2.22 -10.93 10.10
CA PHE A 200 3.28 -11.36 9.19
C PHE A 200 4.26 -10.22 8.94
N VAL A 201 5.02 -9.89 9.97
CA VAL A 201 6.11 -8.91 9.87
C VAL A 201 7.42 -9.67 9.67
N ARG A 202 8.09 -9.38 8.55
CA ARG A 202 9.46 -9.83 8.27
C ARG A 202 10.45 -8.69 8.50
#